data_AF-A0A7Y2SPK7-F1
#
_entry.id   AF-A0A7Y2SPK7-F1
#
_cell.length_a   1.000
_cell.length_b   1.000
_cell.length_c   1.000
_cell.angle_alpha   90.00
_cell.angle_beta   90.00
_cell.angle_gamma   90.00
#
_symmetry.space_group_name_H-M   'P 1'
#
loop_
_entity.id
_entity.type
_entity.pdbx_description
1 polymer ?
#
loop_
_entity_poly.entity_id
_entity_poly.type
_entity_poly.pdbx_seq_one_letter_code
_entity_poly.pdbx_strand_id
1 'polypeptide(L)'
;MHTRPRTAVLLLAALLLLSACGPAVAAVPSPTATPTATPPPTSTSVPPSPTPLPVFAAGSQVAGVDVSGMSLAAARERLVAALADPPKPILLRAGDASLTLEPEMIGLSSSVDDLIATADDALRASRPADVPLSVGLDEQTLRTQLAILAERAAIPPQISVISSTKIISRSFAYTPGMMLDVDSALDQVRAAITSPRPAATVALTLTEDPTVPRVSNDRLLAEVESMADDWNGVIGFHLYDIASGDAVRFHDKTVFAGASTIKVAIMLNAYINVPKFTDKQEFWLGEMIKYSDNISANNLMAAAAGGSGTDDAFTGAVQMSAMLADDLGLENLYLYIPYESGDYIRQNKIKYKCGPKDPVGEKPYTETGCALRATPYAIAQVYKAISACASGDGVLLEKFDLLTPKRCQEMLDRLATNGDKTRLVAGLPKGTLAQHKSGWIEDMQADAGIVHTPGGDYVLAVYVYKKLTGGVLMWPDEQMAPVVAAFSRLAYTAYNPVRLEK
;
A
#
# COMPACT_ATOMS: atom_id res chain seq x y z
N MET A 1 -36.77 28.07 -2.22
CA MET A 1 -36.04 29.09 -1.43
C MET A 1 -34.56 28.77 -1.48
N HIS A 2 -33.78 29.72 -1.98
CA HIS A 2 -32.30 29.86 -2.05
C HIS A 2 -31.47 28.66 -2.57
N THR A 3 -31.22 28.48 -3.88
CA THR A 3 -30.29 29.16 -4.83
C THR A 3 -28.77 28.97 -4.57
N ARG A 4 -28.14 28.06 -5.35
CA ARG A 4 -26.74 28.17 -5.86
C ARG A 4 -26.65 29.27 -6.94
N PRO A 5 -25.54 29.55 -7.69
CA PRO A 5 -24.07 29.30 -7.57
C PRO A 5 -23.20 30.56 -7.93
N ARG A 6 -21.86 30.43 -8.05
CA ARG A 6 -20.91 31.01 -9.07
C ARG A 6 -19.48 31.16 -8.49
N THR A 7 -18.43 30.46 -8.95
CA THR A 7 -17.53 30.71 -10.12
C THR A 7 -17.05 32.16 -10.29
N ALA A 8 -15.74 32.39 -10.18
CA ALA A 8 -15.03 33.41 -10.98
C ALA A 8 -13.51 33.10 -11.06
N VAL A 9 -13.00 33.20 -12.28
CA VAL A 9 -11.66 32.96 -12.80
C VAL A 9 -11.26 34.24 -13.57
N LEU A 10 -9.95 34.55 -13.56
CA LEU A 10 -9.18 35.44 -14.47
C LEU A 10 -9.43 36.97 -14.43
N LEU A 11 -8.33 37.74 -14.39
CA LEU A 11 -7.95 38.62 -15.51
C LEU A 11 -6.49 39.12 -15.45
N LEU A 12 -5.99 39.38 -16.66
CA LEU A 12 -4.60 39.51 -17.16
C LEU A 12 -4.32 40.96 -17.64
N ALA A 13 -3.09 41.20 -18.11
CA ALA A 13 -2.65 42.14 -19.18
C ALA A 13 -2.16 43.55 -18.78
N ALA A 14 -1.21 44.22 -19.46
CA ALA A 14 -0.22 43.88 -20.49
C ALA A 14 0.76 45.08 -20.73
N LEU A 15 2.01 44.71 -21.05
CA LEU A 15 3.06 45.28 -21.93
C LEU A 15 2.95 46.64 -22.69
N LEU A 16 4.14 47.29 -22.76
CA LEU A 16 4.90 47.82 -23.93
C LEU A 16 5.00 49.34 -24.24
N LEU A 17 6.21 49.70 -24.75
CA LEU A 17 6.69 50.94 -25.46
C LEU A 17 7.38 52.00 -24.56
N LEU A 18 8.55 52.62 -24.82
CA LEU A 18 9.43 52.81 -26.01
C LEU A 18 10.85 53.34 -25.59
N SER A 19 11.90 52.78 -26.20
CA SER A 19 13.16 53.36 -26.76
C SER A 19 13.91 54.61 -26.19
N ALA A 20 15.15 54.37 -25.76
CA ALA A 20 16.48 54.93 -26.13
C ALA A 20 16.69 56.33 -26.78
N CYS A 21 17.68 57.11 -26.26
CA CYS A 21 18.95 57.60 -26.91
C CYS A 21 19.57 58.83 -26.16
N GLY A 22 20.91 58.88 -26.03
CA GLY A 22 21.73 59.94 -25.34
C GLY A 22 21.91 61.26 -26.13
N PRO A 23 23.05 62.02 -26.08
CA PRO A 23 24.23 62.04 -25.19
C PRO A 23 24.72 63.49 -24.77
N ALA A 24 25.94 63.58 -24.22
CA ALA A 24 26.91 64.72 -24.19
C ALA A 24 26.75 65.85 -23.13
N VAL A 25 27.75 66.64 -22.68
CA VAL A 25 29.21 66.60 -22.36
C VAL A 25 29.55 68.02 -21.80
N ALA A 26 30.47 68.08 -20.82
CA ALA A 26 31.37 69.19 -20.41
C ALA A 26 30.83 70.53 -19.83
N ALA A 27 31.46 70.99 -18.73
CA ALA A 27 32.41 72.12 -18.74
C ALA A 27 33.04 72.37 -17.35
N VAL A 28 34.34 72.70 -17.37
CA VAL A 28 35.18 73.19 -16.26
C VAL A 28 35.25 74.72 -16.34
N PRO A 29 35.55 75.43 -15.23
CA PRO A 29 36.59 76.46 -15.36
C PRO A 29 37.64 76.54 -14.23
N SER A 30 38.75 77.11 -14.67
CA SER A 30 40.12 77.37 -14.19
C SER A 30 40.35 78.13 -12.84
N PRO A 31 41.63 78.26 -12.40
CA PRO A 31 42.02 78.54 -11.01
C PRO A 31 42.53 79.98 -10.76
N THR A 32 42.67 80.35 -9.48
CA THR A 32 43.35 81.58 -9.03
C THR A 32 44.24 81.31 -7.81
N ALA A 33 45.40 81.97 -7.75
CA ALA A 33 46.53 81.70 -6.85
C ALA A 33 46.61 82.61 -5.59
N THR A 34 47.11 82.03 -4.48
CA THR A 34 47.91 82.55 -3.31
C THR A 34 47.55 83.89 -2.62
N PRO A 35 47.69 84.01 -1.26
CA PRO A 35 49.01 84.04 -0.61
C PRO A 35 49.13 83.44 0.82
N THR A 36 50.40 83.33 1.22
CA THR A 36 51.05 82.83 2.45
C THR A 36 50.60 83.44 3.78
N ALA A 37 50.52 82.63 4.85
CA ALA A 37 50.63 83.09 6.25
C ALA A 37 51.14 81.94 7.18
N THR A 38 51.99 82.29 8.15
CA THR A 38 52.60 81.44 9.21
C THR A 38 52.20 82.03 10.59
N PRO A 39 52.55 81.41 11.75
CA PRO A 39 51.94 80.33 12.55
C PRO A 39 51.25 80.82 13.87
N PRO A 40 50.76 79.93 14.77
CA PRO A 40 51.30 79.89 16.14
C PRO A 40 51.41 78.46 16.76
N PRO A 41 51.97 78.29 17.99
CA PRO A 41 52.72 77.09 18.40
C PRO A 41 51.95 76.07 19.28
N THR A 42 52.71 75.06 19.72
CA THR A 42 52.54 74.24 20.94
C THR A 42 51.54 73.08 20.95
N SER A 43 52.04 71.85 20.89
CA SER A 43 52.39 71.05 22.08
C SER A 43 52.75 69.63 21.64
N THR A 44 53.95 69.16 21.93
CA THR A 44 54.30 67.74 21.83
C THR A 44 53.65 67.00 23.00
N SER A 45 52.43 66.48 22.80
CA SER A 45 51.91 65.42 23.65
C SER A 45 52.69 64.14 23.31
N VAL A 46 53.35 63.57 24.32
CA VAL A 46 53.87 62.21 24.23
C VAL A 46 52.66 61.30 24.05
N PRO A 47 52.55 60.50 22.97
CA PRO A 47 51.46 59.56 22.83
C PRO A 47 51.53 58.56 24.00
N PRO A 48 50.39 58.19 24.63
CA PRO A 48 50.39 57.16 25.65
C PRO A 48 50.99 55.88 25.06
N SER A 49 51.87 55.24 25.84
CA SER A 49 52.42 53.92 25.52
C SER A 49 51.25 52.98 25.19
N PRO A 50 51.26 52.28 24.03
CA PRO A 50 50.12 51.49 23.60
C PRO A 50 49.78 50.47 24.68
N THR A 51 48.53 50.48 25.15
CA THR A 51 48.01 49.45 26.03
C THR A 51 48.27 48.09 25.38
N PRO A 52 48.93 47.13 26.07
CA PRO A 52 49.21 45.83 25.48
C PRO A 52 47.90 45.20 25.04
N LEU A 53 47.85 44.78 23.78
CA LEU A 53 46.68 44.12 23.22
C LEU A 53 46.39 42.84 24.02
N PRO A 54 45.11 42.52 24.28
CA PRO A 54 44.76 41.27 24.97
C PRO A 54 45.29 40.07 24.19
N VAL A 55 45.79 39.08 24.91
CA VAL A 55 46.29 37.81 24.38
C VAL A 55 45.53 36.64 24.97
N PHE A 56 45.40 35.55 24.22
CA PHE A 56 44.74 34.34 24.68
C PHE A 56 45.44 33.76 25.90
N ALA A 57 44.68 33.36 26.92
CA ALA A 57 45.23 32.79 28.13
C ALA A 57 45.92 31.44 27.84
N ALA A 58 46.85 31.03 28.71
CA ALA A 58 47.53 29.75 28.59
C ALA A 58 46.52 28.58 28.56
N GLY A 59 46.72 27.65 27.62
CA GLY A 59 45.83 26.51 27.39
C GLY A 59 44.70 26.79 26.40
N SER A 60 44.72 27.91 25.69
CA SER A 60 43.70 28.22 24.68
C SER A 60 43.93 27.42 23.39
N GLN A 61 42.92 26.69 22.95
CA GLN A 61 42.87 25.97 21.69
C GLN A 61 41.66 26.40 20.85
N VAL A 62 41.90 26.62 19.55
CA VAL A 62 40.85 26.89 18.57
C VAL A 62 41.06 25.95 17.39
N ALA A 63 40.04 25.14 17.05
CA ALA A 63 40.12 24.06 16.07
C ALA A 63 41.32 23.10 16.31
N GLY A 64 41.69 22.87 17.57
CA GLY A 64 42.86 22.05 17.94
C GLY A 64 44.22 22.72 17.72
N VAL A 65 44.25 23.99 17.33
CA VAL A 65 45.46 24.81 17.20
C VAL A 65 45.68 25.59 18.49
N ASP A 66 46.86 25.44 19.09
CA ASP A 66 47.26 26.22 20.26
C ASP A 66 47.46 27.70 19.87
N VAL A 67 46.68 28.57 20.50
CA VAL A 67 46.71 30.02 20.32
C VAL A 67 47.16 30.76 21.58
N SER A 68 47.65 30.04 22.60
CA SER A 68 48.09 30.60 23.88
C SER A 68 49.12 31.73 23.71
N GLY A 69 48.90 32.85 24.38
CA GLY A 69 49.78 34.02 24.33
C GLY A 69 49.73 34.82 23.02
N MET A 70 48.89 34.43 22.06
CA MET A 70 48.71 35.16 20.80
C MET A 70 47.67 36.28 20.95
N SER A 71 47.89 37.39 20.25
CA SER A 71 46.81 38.38 20.03
C SER A 71 45.78 37.83 19.05
N LEU A 72 44.58 38.44 18.98
CA LEU A 72 43.54 38.02 18.05
C LEU A 72 44.02 37.98 16.57
N ALA A 73 44.84 38.96 16.16
CA ALA A 73 45.41 39.00 14.82
C ALA A 73 46.43 37.87 14.58
N ALA A 74 47.31 37.60 15.55
CA ALA A 74 48.30 36.53 15.44
C ALA A 74 47.63 35.14 15.46
N ALA A 75 46.60 34.96 16.29
CA ALA A 75 45.80 33.73 16.32
C ALA A 75 45.06 33.49 14.99
N ARG A 76 44.51 34.54 14.38
CA ARG A 76 43.88 34.49 13.05
C ARG A 76 44.87 34.06 11.97
N GLU A 77 46.04 34.71 11.88
CA GLU A 77 47.07 34.31 10.91
C GLU A 77 47.52 32.86 11.12
N ARG A 78 47.66 32.45 12.39
CA ARG A 78 48.02 31.07 12.74
C ARG A 78 46.95 30.07 12.30
N LEU A 79 45.67 30.38 12.52
CA LEU A 79 44.54 29.55 12.08
C LEU A 79 44.42 29.51 10.56
N VAL A 80 44.59 30.63 9.85
CA VAL A 80 44.62 30.65 8.38
C VAL A 80 45.71 29.74 7.84
N ALA A 81 46.93 29.81 8.40
CA ALA A 81 48.04 28.96 7.98
C ALA A 81 47.81 27.48 8.36
N ALA A 82 47.20 27.21 9.51
CA ALA A 82 46.92 25.85 9.97
C ALA A 82 45.76 25.18 9.23
N LEU A 83 44.81 25.97 8.71
CA LEU A 83 43.64 25.51 7.95
C LEU A 83 43.79 25.78 6.43
N ALA A 84 45.01 26.03 5.96
CA ALA A 84 45.30 26.37 4.56
C ALA A 84 45.15 25.18 3.60
N ASP A 85 45.21 23.95 4.12
CA ASP A 85 45.01 22.75 3.31
C ASP A 85 43.52 22.61 2.98
N PRO A 86 43.14 22.52 1.68
CA PRO A 86 41.75 22.30 1.30
C PRO A 86 41.26 20.98 1.90
N PRO A 87 39.97 20.88 2.27
CA PRO A 87 39.40 19.62 2.71
C PRO A 87 39.64 18.56 1.63
N LYS A 88 39.92 17.32 2.04
CA LYS A 88 40.11 16.21 1.10
C LYS A 88 38.75 15.63 0.70
N PRO A 89 38.63 15.04 -0.50
CA PRO A 89 37.43 14.31 -0.88
C PRO A 89 37.16 13.16 0.09
N ILE A 90 35.89 12.93 0.41
CA ILE A 90 35.45 11.91 1.36
C ILE A 90 34.76 10.79 0.61
N LEU A 91 35.26 9.56 0.72
CA LEU A 91 34.59 8.40 0.15
C LEU A 91 33.50 7.90 1.09
N LEU A 92 32.24 8.02 0.69
CA LEU A 92 31.13 7.35 1.35
C LEU A 92 31.01 5.91 0.86
N ARG A 93 30.77 4.96 1.77
CA ARG A 93 30.48 3.56 1.45
C ARG A 93 29.24 3.09 2.18
N ALA A 94 28.30 2.49 1.45
CA ALA A 94 27.09 1.88 2.00
C ALA A 94 26.90 0.51 1.34
N GLY A 95 27.17 -0.57 2.07
CA GLY A 95 27.32 -1.90 1.47
C GLY A 95 28.39 -1.91 0.38
N ASP A 96 28.04 -2.39 -0.81
CA ASP A 96 28.92 -2.41 -1.98
C ASP A 96 28.90 -1.10 -2.79
N ALA A 97 27.98 -0.18 -2.48
CA ALA A 97 27.88 1.10 -3.17
C ALA A 97 28.84 2.14 -2.55
N SER A 98 29.35 3.03 -3.38
CA SER A 98 30.21 4.13 -2.94
C SER A 98 29.97 5.41 -3.72
N LEU A 99 30.24 6.54 -3.06
CA LEU A 99 30.15 7.87 -3.63
C LEU A 99 31.28 8.73 -3.08
N THR A 100 32.04 9.41 -3.93
CA THR A 100 33.01 10.41 -3.48
C THR A 100 32.30 11.75 -3.31
N LEU A 101 32.39 12.33 -2.11
CA LEU A 101 31.99 13.69 -1.82
C LEU A 101 33.19 14.62 -1.97
N GLU A 102 33.17 15.42 -3.03
CA GLU A 102 34.07 16.55 -3.19
C GLU A 102 33.63 17.69 -2.25
N PRO A 103 34.55 18.34 -1.54
CA PRO A 103 34.22 19.40 -0.57
C PRO A 103 33.38 20.54 -1.17
N GLU A 104 33.70 20.94 -2.39
CA GLU A 104 32.99 21.99 -3.13
C GLU A 104 31.54 21.62 -3.44
N MET A 105 31.22 20.33 -3.61
CA MET A 105 29.85 19.89 -3.88
C MET A 105 28.95 20.14 -2.67
N ILE A 106 29.47 20.01 -1.46
CA ILE A 106 28.70 20.16 -0.22
C ILE A 106 28.98 21.50 0.47
N GLY A 107 29.60 22.45 -0.22
CA GLY A 107 29.93 23.76 0.33
C GLY A 107 30.78 23.69 1.61
N LEU A 108 31.61 22.64 1.74
CA LEU A 108 32.36 22.40 2.96
C LEU A 108 33.39 23.52 3.16
N SER A 109 33.21 24.30 4.23
CA SER A 109 34.07 25.45 4.52
C SER A 109 34.37 25.53 6.02
N SER A 110 35.61 25.91 6.35
CA SER A 110 36.01 26.24 7.72
C SER A 110 36.18 27.75 7.81
N SER A 111 35.29 28.42 8.54
CA SER A 111 35.34 29.88 8.68
C SER A 111 36.27 30.26 9.84
N VAL A 112 37.47 30.72 9.50
CA VAL A 112 38.42 31.29 10.49
C VAL A 112 37.79 32.48 11.22
N ASP A 113 36.99 33.26 10.50
CA ASP A 113 36.24 34.39 11.07
C ASP A 113 35.30 33.94 12.18
N ASP A 114 34.50 32.90 11.95
CA ASP A 114 33.54 32.40 12.94
C ASP A 114 34.23 31.74 14.14
N LEU A 115 35.34 31.02 13.90
CA LEU A 115 36.17 30.44 14.95
C LEU A 115 36.78 31.52 15.87
N ILE A 116 37.32 32.59 15.27
CA ILE A 116 37.89 33.73 15.99
C ILE A 116 36.78 34.50 16.74
N ALA A 117 35.63 34.73 16.11
CA ALA A 117 34.50 35.41 16.74
C ALA A 117 34.00 34.63 17.98
N THR A 118 33.95 33.30 17.89
CA THR A 118 33.58 32.43 19.02
C THR A 118 34.63 32.46 20.14
N ALA A 119 35.91 32.59 19.78
CA ALA A 119 37.00 32.67 20.75
C ALA A 119 37.17 34.05 21.42
N ASP A 120 36.62 35.12 20.83
CA ASP A 120 36.79 36.52 21.29
C ASP A 120 36.28 36.75 22.72
N ASP A 121 35.18 36.09 23.12
CA ASP A 121 34.65 36.21 24.48
C ASP A 121 35.62 35.66 25.54
N ALA A 122 36.30 34.55 25.26
CA ALA A 122 37.30 33.98 26.14
C ALA A 122 38.55 34.88 26.21
N LEU A 123 38.97 35.43 25.08
CA LEU A 123 40.05 36.41 24.99
C LEU A 123 39.77 37.66 25.84
N ARG A 124 38.58 38.27 25.68
CA ARG A 124 38.18 39.48 26.44
C ARG A 124 38.07 39.23 27.93
N ALA A 125 37.70 38.01 28.32
CA ALA A 125 37.59 37.59 29.72
C ALA A 125 38.91 37.09 30.33
N SER A 126 40.02 37.06 29.56
CA SER A 126 41.31 36.48 29.98
C SER A 126 41.18 35.03 30.48
N ARG A 127 40.33 34.23 29.84
CA ARG A 127 40.13 32.80 30.14
C ARG A 127 40.64 31.94 28.97
N PRO A 128 41.02 30.67 29.23
CA PRO A 128 41.35 29.76 28.15
C PRO A 128 40.16 29.59 27.19
N ALA A 129 40.41 29.74 25.89
CA ALA A 129 39.44 29.40 24.85
C ALA A 129 39.55 27.91 24.51
N ASP A 130 38.44 27.18 24.45
CA ASP A 130 38.41 25.82 23.89
C ASP A 130 37.29 25.78 22.86
N VAL A 131 37.64 26.09 21.61
CA VAL A 131 36.70 26.20 20.50
C VAL A 131 36.95 25.04 19.54
N PRO A 132 36.01 24.08 19.39
CA PRO A 132 36.18 22.99 18.44
C PRO A 132 36.14 23.50 16.99
N LEU A 133 36.65 22.70 16.04
CA LEU A 133 36.53 23.01 14.62
C LEU A 133 35.04 23.09 14.25
N SER A 134 34.64 24.24 13.69
CA SER A 134 33.31 24.44 13.10
C SER A 134 33.45 24.42 11.59
N VAL A 135 32.62 23.61 10.93
CA VAL A 135 32.56 23.48 9.48
C VAL A 135 31.15 23.81 9.01
N GLY A 136 31.05 24.74 8.07
CA GLY A 136 29.83 24.98 7.31
C GLY A 136 29.66 23.90 6.25
N LEU A 137 28.45 23.37 6.12
CA LEU A 137 28.09 22.40 5.10
C LEU A 137 26.71 22.71 4.53
N ASP A 138 26.55 22.56 3.23
CA ASP A 138 25.25 22.61 2.56
C ASP A 138 24.54 21.27 2.77
N GLU A 139 23.70 21.25 3.81
CA GLU A 139 22.94 20.06 4.21
C GLU A 139 22.01 19.56 3.11
N GLN A 140 21.43 20.48 2.33
CA GLN A 140 20.49 20.13 1.28
C GLN A 140 21.20 19.42 0.13
N THR A 141 22.37 19.92 -0.25
CA THR A 141 23.18 19.27 -1.28
C THR A 141 23.75 17.95 -0.78
N LEU A 142 24.19 17.85 0.48
CA LEU A 142 24.62 16.58 1.07
C LEU A 142 23.49 15.54 1.10
N ARG A 143 22.27 15.93 1.50
CA ARG A 143 21.08 15.05 1.44
C ARG A 143 20.83 14.54 0.02
N THR A 144 20.98 15.39 -0.98
CA THR A 144 20.82 15.01 -2.40
C THR A 144 21.86 13.96 -2.81
N GLN A 145 23.12 14.14 -2.42
CA GLN A 145 24.18 13.17 -2.69
C GLN A 145 23.94 11.83 -1.95
N LEU A 146 23.49 11.89 -0.70
CA LEU A 146 23.14 10.72 0.08
C LEU A 146 21.94 9.96 -0.50
N ALA A 147 20.94 10.64 -1.05
CA ALA A 147 19.82 10.01 -1.74
C ALA A 147 20.29 9.21 -2.98
N ILE A 148 21.21 9.75 -3.77
CA ILE A 148 21.81 9.04 -4.92
C ILE A 148 22.55 7.78 -4.44
N LEU A 149 23.32 7.89 -3.35
CA LEU A 149 23.99 6.73 -2.77
C LEU A 149 22.98 5.71 -2.22
N ALA A 150 21.90 6.17 -1.58
CA ALA A 150 20.87 5.32 -1.02
C ALA A 150 20.18 4.45 -2.08
N GLU A 151 19.82 5.03 -3.23
CA GLU A 151 19.25 4.28 -4.35
C GLU A 151 20.20 3.18 -4.87
N ARG A 152 21.50 3.46 -4.93
CA ARG A 152 22.52 2.49 -5.38
C ARG A 152 22.83 1.42 -4.36
N ALA A 153 22.73 1.76 -3.08
CA ALA A 153 23.03 0.87 -1.95
C ALA A 153 21.85 -0.02 -1.55
N ALA A 154 20.65 0.30 -2.02
CA ALA A 154 19.44 -0.45 -1.69
C ALA A 154 19.54 -1.91 -2.13
N ILE A 155 19.26 -2.82 -1.20
CA ILE A 155 19.14 -4.25 -1.45
C ILE A 155 17.64 -4.58 -1.41
N PRO A 156 17.03 -5.04 -2.52
CA PRO A 156 15.60 -5.31 -2.54
C PRO A 156 15.23 -6.49 -1.64
N PRO A 157 14.00 -6.52 -1.10
CA PRO A 157 13.50 -7.68 -0.38
C PRO A 157 13.42 -8.90 -1.31
N GLN A 158 13.58 -10.09 -0.76
CA GLN A 158 13.50 -11.35 -1.50
C GLN A 158 12.20 -12.08 -1.14
N ILE A 159 11.37 -12.37 -2.14
CA ILE A 159 10.17 -13.20 -1.99
C ILE A 159 10.53 -14.67 -2.21
N SER A 160 10.04 -15.53 -1.34
CA SER A 160 10.14 -16.99 -1.43
C SER A 160 8.78 -17.64 -1.22
N VAL A 161 8.68 -18.94 -1.53
CA VAL A 161 7.47 -19.73 -1.31
C VAL A 161 7.77 -20.84 -0.32
N ILE A 162 7.05 -20.84 0.79
CA ILE A 162 7.03 -21.95 1.74
C ILE A 162 6.01 -22.96 1.22
N SER A 163 6.42 -24.19 0.98
CA SER A 163 5.55 -25.27 0.50
C SER A 163 5.57 -26.47 1.43
N SER A 164 4.46 -27.20 1.48
CA SER A 164 4.38 -28.52 2.09
C SER A 164 4.34 -29.58 1.00
N THR A 165 5.10 -30.66 1.18
CA THR A 165 5.06 -31.84 0.29
C THR A 165 4.04 -32.88 0.73
N LYS A 166 3.46 -32.73 1.93
CA LYS A 166 2.50 -33.70 2.50
C LYS A 166 1.04 -33.33 2.20
N ILE A 167 0.78 -32.06 2.00
CA ILE A 167 -0.56 -31.50 1.71
C ILE A 167 -0.40 -30.40 0.67
N ILE A 168 -1.41 -30.17 -0.15
CA ILE A 168 -1.45 -29.01 -1.07
C ILE A 168 -1.50 -27.76 -0.20
N SER A 169 -0.37 -27.07 -0.03
CA SER A 169 -0.27 -25.85 0.75
C SER A 169 0.97 -25.08 0.37
N ARG A 170 0.79 -23.80 0.02
CA ARG A 170 1.85 -22.86 -0.27
C ARG A 170 1.53 -21.51 0.37
N SER A 171 2.58 -20.80 0.79
CA SER A 171 2.51 -19.45 1.33
C SER A 171 3.66 -18.62 0.78
N PHE A 172 3.39 -17.37 0.44
CA PHE A 172 4.46 -16.42 0.18
C PHE A 172 5.11 -15.97 1.48
N ALA A 173 6.43 -15.86 1.44
CA ALA A 173 7.26 -15.37 2.51
C ALA A 173 8.30 -14.41 1.96
N TYR A 174 8.90 -13.57 2.81
CA TYR A 174 9.94 -12.66 2.36
C TYR A 174 11.04 -12.45 3.40
N THR A 175 12.25 -12.25 2.91
CA THR A 175 13.35 -11.67 3.69
C THR A 175 13.39 -10.17 3.39
N PRO A 176 13.36 -9.30 4.42
CA PRO A 176 13.44 -7.86 4.22
C PRO A 176 14.67 -7.42 3.43
N GLY A 177 14.49 -6.32 2.68
CA GLY A 177 15.58 -5.62 2.01
C GLY A 177 16.44 -4.81 2.98
N MET A 178 17.44 -4.13 2.44
CA MET A 178 18.24 -3.16 3.17
C MET A 178 18.18 -1.82 2.45
N MET A 179 18.11 -0.73 3.21
CA MET A 179 18.12 0.63 2.71
C MET A 179 19.14 1.49 3.45
N LEU A 180 19.58 2.56 2.83
CA LEU A 180 20.31 3.62 3.51
C LEU A 180 19.31 4.69 3.97
N ASP A 181 19.12 4.83 5.27
CA ASP A 181 18.35 5.93 5.84
C ASP A 181 19.13 7.25 5.67
N VAL A 182 18.57 8.20 4.92
CA VAL A 182 19.27 9.44 4.53
C VAL A 182 19.52 10.35 5.74
N ASP A 183 18.61 10.38 6.72
CA ASP A 183 18.75 11.20 7.92
C ASP A 183 19.86 10.66 8.83
N SER A 184 19.85 9.36 9.09
CA SER A 184 20.92 8.68 9.83
C SER A 184 22.27 8.77 9.13
N ALA A 185 22.27 8.66 7.79
CA ALA A 185 23.48 8.83 6.99
C ALA A 185 24.04 10.25 7.10
N LEU A 186 23.17 11.26 7.09
CA LEU A 186 23.55 12.66 7.26
C LEU A 186 24.24 12.89 8.61
N ASP A 187 23.69 12.35 9.69
CA ASP A 187 24.28 12.43 11.02
C ASP A 187 25.64 11.71 11.10
N GLN A 188 25.76 10.52 10.48
CA GLN A 188 27.02 9.79 10.37
C GLN A 188 28.09 10.59 9.62
N VAL A 189 27.73 11.24 8.51
CA VAL A 189 28.65 12.09 7.73
C VAL A 189 29.04 13.34 8.52
N ARG A 190 28.11 14.01 9.19
CA ARG A 190 28.40 15.16 10.04
C ARG A 190 29.40 14.81 11.14
N ALA A 191 29.13 13.74 11.87
CA ALA A 191 30.01 13.26 12.93
C ALA A 191 31.41 12.94 12.40
N ALA A 192 31.51 12.38 11.19
CA ALA A 192 32.78 12.08 10.56
C ALA A 192 33.56 13.33 10.12
N ILE A 193 32.90 14.33 9.53
CA ILE A 193 33.53 15.55 9.01
C ILE A 193 33.97 16.48 10.17
N THR A 194 33.20 16.53 11.25
CA THR A 194 33.48 17.35 12.44
C THR A 194 34.49 16.70 13.39
N SER A 195 34.94 15.48 13.10
CA SER A 195 35.93 14.78 13.92
C SER A 195 37.31 15.46 13.82
N PRO A 196 38.11 15.53 14.92
CA PRO A 196 39.46 16.10 14.89
C PRO A 196 40.41 15.45 13.88
N ARG A 197 40.10 14.21 13.44
CA ARG A 197 40.80 13.50 12.37
C ARG A 197 39.74 12.89 11.44
N PRO A 198 39.21 13.66 10.48
CA PRO A 198 38.18 13.16 9.59
C PRO A 198 38.74 12.01 8.75
N ALA A 199 37.99 10.91 8.69
CA ALA A 199 38.38 9.75 7.91
C ALA A 199 38.20 10.03 6.42
N ALA A 200 39.16 9.59 5.59
CA ALA A 200 39.03 9.65 4.12
C ALA A 200 37.90 8.75 3.59
N THR A 201 37.39 7.84 4.43
CA THR A 201 36.27 6.96 4.10
C THR A 201 35.30 6.91 5.27
N VAL A 202 34.02 7.12 4.98
CA VAL A 202 32.93 7.03 5.95
C VAL A 202 32.07 5.82 5.56
N ALA A 203 32.05 4.81 6.42
CA ALA A 203 31.17 3.66 6.28
C ALA A 203 29.80 4.04 6.85
N LEU A 204 28.78 4.02 6.00
CA LEU A 204 27.40 4.30 6.34
C LEU A 204 26.65 3.00 6.59
N THR A 205 25.85 3.00 7.65
CA THR A 205 25.10 1.83 8.08
C THR A 205 23.83 1.65 7.24
N LEU A 206 23.66 0.48 6.63
CA LEU A 206 22.39 0.07 6.05
C LEU A 206 21.46 -0.44 7.16
N THR A 207 20.19 -0.10 7.05
CA THR A 207 19.12 -0.58 7.94
C THR A 207 18.14 -1.44 7.16
N GLU A 208 17.36 -2.25 7.88
CA GLU A 208 16.29 -3.02 7.24
C GLU A 208 15.27 -2.08 6.59
N ASP A 209 14.86 -2.39 5.36
CA ASP A 209 13.76 -1.70 4.70
C ASP A 209 12.43 -2.18 5.34
N PRO A 210 11.65 -1.28 5.97
CA PRO A 210 10.39 -1.64 6.61
C PRO A 210 9.28 -1.99 5.60
N THR A 211 9.50 -1.77 4.30
CA THR A 211 8.53 -2.00 3.25
C THR A 211 8.25 -3.50 3.08
N VAL A 212 6.98 -3.89 3.27
CA VAL A 212 6.51 -5.24 2.95
C VAL A 212 6.38 -5.37 1.43
N PRO A 213 7.06 -6.33 0.79
CA PRO A 213 6.95 -6.50 -0.65
C PRO A 213 5.58 -7.05 -1.04
N ARG A 214 5.05 -6.58 -2.17
CA ARG A 214 3.83 -7.12 -2.76
C ARG A 214 4.17 -8.21 -3.77
N VAL A 215 3.49 -9.35 -3.69
CA VAL A 215 3.63 -10.41 -4.70
C VAL A 215 2.91 -10.00 -5.98
N SER A 216 3.55 -10.19 -7.13
CA SER A 216 2.94 -9.87 -8.43
C SER A 216 1.82 -10.86 -8.78
N ASN A 217 0.83 -10.38 -9.56
CA ASN A 217 -0.28 -11.22 -10.04
C ASN A 217 0.22 -12.43 -10.85
N ASP A 218 1.24 -12.25 -11.70
CA ASP A 218 1.84 -13.36 -12.46
C ASP A 218 2.47 -14.41 -11.54
N ARG A 219 3.12 -13.98 -10.44
CA ARG A 219 3.71 -14.91 -9.48
C ARG A 219 2.63 -15.64 -8.69
N LEU A 220 1.55 -14.95 -8.30
CA LEU A 220 0.40 -15.59 -7.67
C LEU A 220 -0.24 -16.62 -8.61
N LEU A 221 -0.47 -16.27 -9.88
CA LEU A 221 -1.04 -17.18 -10.86
C LEU A 221 -0.18 -18.44 -11.04
N ALA A 222 1.14 -18.30 -11.16
CA ALA A 222 2.04 -19.44 -11.28
C ALA A 222 1.95 -20.41 -10.09
N GLU A 223 1.77 -19.89 -8.85
CA GLU A 223 1.58 -20.76 -7.68
C GLU A 223 0.18 -21.38 -7.63
N VAL A 224 -0.85 -20.68 -8.12
CA VAL A 224 -2.21 -21.24 -8.26
C VAL A 224 -2.20 -22.41 -9.25
N GLU A 225 -1.58 -22.24 -10.42
CA GLU A 225 -1.42 -23.27 -11.45
C GLU A 225 -0.72 -24.49 -10.86
N SER A 226 0.41 -24.26 -10.20
CA SER A 226 1.21 -25.36 -9.67
C SER A 226 0.54 -26.07 -8.48
N MET A 227 -0.27 -25.40 -7.65
CA MET A 227 -1.11 -26.06 -6.65
C MET A 227 -2.28 -26.84 -7.29
N ALA A 228 -2.82 -26.36 -8.41
CA ALA A 228 -3.88 -27.05 -9.12
C ALA A 228 -3.38 -28.34 -9.81
N ASP A 229 -2.14 -28.35 -10.30
CA ASP A 229 -1.50 -29.55 -10.86
C ASP A 229 -1.32 -30.67 -9.81
N ASP A 230 -1.14 -30.30 -8.54
CA ASP A 230 -1.06 -31.24 -7.41
C ASP A 230 -2.44 -31.85 -7.05
N TRP A 231 -3.53 -31.29 -7.58
CA TRP A 231 -4.89 -31.75 -7.31
C TRP A 231 -5.41 -32.69 -8.40
N ASN A 232 -5.80 -33.92 -8.01
CA ASN A 232 -6.48 -34.84 -8.92
C ASN A 232 -7.98 -34.48 -9.05
N GLY A 233 -8.26 -33.45 -9.84
CA GLY A 233 -9.60 -32.94 -10.08
C GLY A 233 -9.56 -31.61 -10.82
N VAL A 234 -10.53 -30.74 -10.55
CA VAL A 234 -10.61 -29.40 -11.16
C VAL A 234 -10.60 -28.34 -10.07
N ILE A 235 -9.72 -27.36 -10.21
CA ILE A 235 -9.69 -26.14 -9.41
C ILE A 235 -10.21 -24.99 -10.28
N GLY A 236 -11.11 -24.19 -9.71
CA GLY A 236 -11.48 -22.87 -10.21
C GLY A 236 -11.09 -21.81 -9.18
N PHE A 237 -10.42 -20.75 -9.62
CA PHE A 237 -9.90 -19.69 -8.77
C PHE A 237 -10.11 -18.33 -9.45
N HIS A 238 -10.73 -17.41 -8.74
CA HIS A 238 -10.85 -16.01 -9.13
C HIS A 238 -10.49 -15.13 -7.94
N LEU A 239 -9.52 -14.24 -8.13
CA LEU A 239 -9.20 -13.18 -7.19
C LEU A 239 -9.35 -11.83 -7.89
N TYR A 240 -10.04 -10.90 -7.24
CA TYR A 240 -10.21 -9.53 -7.70
C TYR A 240 -9.76 -8.57 -6.61
N ASP A 241 -8.78 -7.72 -6.92
CA ASP A 241 -8.28 -6.67 -6.05
C ASP A 241 -9.23 -5.48 -6.07
N ILE A 242 -9.75 -5.09 -4.90
CA ILE A 242 -10.80 -4.06 -4.83
C ILE A 242 -10.24 -2.66 -5.14
N ALA A 243 -8.99 -2.38 -4.75
CA ALA A 243 -8.39 -1.06 -4.88
C ALA A 243 -7.93 -0.75 -6.32
N SER A 244 -7.26 -1.72 -6.96
CA SER A 244 -6.70 -1.58 -8.31
C SER A 244 -7.68 -2.00 -9.41
N GLY A 245 -8.62 -2.90 -9.12
CA GLY A 245 -9.50 -3.51 -10.11
C GLY A 245 -8.86 -4.65 -10.91
N ASP A 246 -7.61 -5.01 -10.60
CA ASP A 246 -6.90 -6.13 -11.22
C ASP A 246 -7.47 -7.47 -10.76
N ALA A 247 -7.27 -8.52 -11.58
CA ALA A 247 -7.73 -9.86 -11.26
C ALA A 247 -6.71 -10.95 -11.61
N VAL A 248 -6.62 -11.97 -10.77
CA VAL A 248 -5.94 -13.24 -11.05
C VAL A 248 -6.99 -14.30 -11.34
N ARG A 249 -6.86 -14.96 -12.49
CA ARG A 249 -7.91 -15.81 -13.06
C ARG A 249 -7.33 -17.16 -13.43
N PHE A 250 -7.89 -18.23 -12.89
CA PHE A 250 -7.50 -19.59 -13.23
C PHE A 250 -8.74 -20.48 -13.26
N HIS A 251 -9.12 -20.95 -14.46
CA HIS A 251 -10.39 -21.66 -14.70
C HIS A 251 -11.60 -20.95 -14.08
N ASP A 252 -11.57 -19.61 -14.03
CA ASP A 252 -12.58 -18.81 -13.32
C ASP A 252 -13.96 -18.84 -14.00
N LYS A 253 -14.02 -19.28 -15.25
CA LYS A 253 -15.23 -19.48 -16.03
C LYS A 253 -15.58 -20.96 -16.25
N THR A 254 -14.85 -21.88 -15.64
CA THR A 254 -15.32 -23.27 -15.51
C THR A 254 -16.59 -23.28 -14.68
N VAL A 255 -17.57 -24.04 -15.15
CA VAL A 255 -18.87 -24.14 -14.50
C VAL A 255 -18.86 -25.32 -13.54
N PHE A 256 -19.39 -25.07 -12.35
CA PHE A 256 -19.55 -26.00 -11.23
C PHE A 256 -21.03 -26.08 -10.84
N ALA A 257 -21.42 -27.11 -10.09
CA ALA A 257 -22.79 -27.32 -9.60
C ALA A 257 -23.30 -26.29 -8.58
N GLY A 258 -22.64 -25.13 -8.40
CA GLY A 258 -23.03 -24.00 -7.54
C GLY A 258 -23.07 -24.24 -6.02
N ALA A 259 -23.62 -25.37 -5.57
CA ALA A 259 -23.86 -25.69 -4.16
C ALA A 259 -24.48 -24.49 -3.40
N SER A 260 -24.18 -24.36 -2.11
CA SER A 260 -24.72 -23.28 -1.28
C SER A 260 -24.08 -21.91 -1.49
N THR A 261 -23.09 -21.73 -2.37
CA THR A 261 -22.52 -20.39 -2.64
C THR A 261 -23.58 -19.47 -3.25
N ILE A 262 -24.52 -20.02 -4.05
CA ILE A 262 -25.65 -19.29 -4.65
C ILE A 262 -26.55 -18.59 -3.62
N LYS A 263 -26.50 -18.95 -2.33
CA LYS A 263 -27.30 -18.31 -1.28
C LYS A 263 -26.98 -16.82 -1.11
N VAL A 264 -25.80 -16.37 -1.55
CA VAL A 264 -25.50 -14.92 -1.66
C VAL A 264 -26.40 -14.23 -2.70
N ALA A 265 -26.71 -14.90 -3.81
CA ALA A 265 -27.63 -14.38 -4.82
C ALA A 265 -29.09 -14.47 -4.36
N ILE A 266 -29.46 -15.49 -3.57
CA ILE A 266 -30.79 -15.56 -2.93
C ILE A 266 -30.98 -14.37 -1.98
N MET A 267 -29.96 -14.07 -1.16
CA MET A 267 -29.95 -12.90 -0.30
C MET A 267 -30.09 -11.60 -1.12
N LEU A 268 -29.28 -11.43 -2.17
CA LEU A 268 -29.38 -10.25 -3.05
C LEU A 268 -30.79 -10.10 -3.64
N ASN A 269 -31.37 -11.18 -4.16
CA ASN A 269 -32.72 -11.17 -4.72
C ASN A 269 -33.78 -10.81 -3.67
N ALA A 270 -33.64 -11.28 -2.43
CA ALA A 270 -34.52 -10.88 -1.34
C ALA A 270 -34.38 -9.38 -1.02
N TYR A 271 -33.15 -8.84 -0.97
CA TYR A 271 -32.90 -7.42 -0.74
C TYR A 271 -33.40 -6.51 -1.87
N ILE A 272 -33.42 -7.01 -3.12
CA ILE A 272 -33.97 -6.29 -4.28
C ILE A 272 -35.50 -6.22 -4.23
N ASN A 273 -36.18 -7.23 -3.68
CA ASN A 273 -37.64 -7.38 -3.85
C ASN A 273 -38.46 -7.23 -2.57
N VAL A 274 -37.84 -7.31 -1.38
CA VAL A 274 -38.53 -7.19 -0.09
C VAL A 274 -38.21 -5.84 0.54
N PRO A 275 -39.13 -4.85 0.53
CA PRO A 275 -38.85 -3.49 1.03
C PRO A 275 -38.44 -3.47 2.51
N LYS A 276 -39.13 -4.27 3.33
CA LYS A 276 -38.86 -4.41 4.77
C LYS A 276 -39.02 -5.87 5.18
N PHE A 277 -37.97 -6.43 5.75
CA PHE A 277 -38.02 -7.78 6.29
C PHE A 277 -38.84 -7.82 7.58
N THR A 278 -39.67 -8.85 7.70
CA THR A 278 -40.31 -9.25 8.95
C THR A 278 -39.30 -9.99 9.85
N ASP A 279 -39.57 -10.09 11.15
CA ASP A 279 -38.71 -10.83 12.09
C ASP A 279 -38.44 -12.27 11.64
N LYS A 280 -39.43 -12.90 10.98
CA LYS A 280 -39.30 -14.25 10.43
C LYS A 280 -38.34 -14.29 9.24
N GLN A 281 -38.39 -13.29 8.35
CA GLN A 281 -37.47 -13.19 7.22
C GLN A 281 -36.06 -12.80 7.68
N GLU A 282 -35.94 -11.99 8.72
CA GLU A 282 -34.67 -11.69 9.39
C GLU A 282 -34.02 -12.96 9.96
N PHE A 283 -34.81 -13.80 10.63
CA PHE A 283 -34.38 -15.12 11.08
C PHE A 283 -33.91 -15.98 9.91
N TRP A 284 -34.70 -16.07 8.83
CA TRP A 284 -34.31 -16.85 7.65
C TRP A 284 -33.02 -16.35 7.00
N LEU A 285 -32.80 -15.04 6.92
CA LEU A 285 -31.54 -14.46 6.42
C LEU A 285 -30.36 -14.91 7.28
N GLY A 286 -30.52 -14.88 8.60
CA GLY A 286 -29.53 -15.38 9.55
C GLY A 286 -29.21 -16.86 9.35
N GLU A 287 -30.22 -17.73 9.35
CA GLU A 287 -30.04 -19.17 9.23
C GLU A 287 -29.46 -19.58 7.86
N MET A 288 -29.94 -18.97 6.78
CA MET A 288 -29.45 -19.23 5.42
C MET A 288 -27.97 -18.87 5.27
N ILE A 289 -27.53 -17.74 5.82
CA ILE A 289 -26.14 -17.30 5.68
C ILE A 289 -25.23 -18.01 6.69
N LYS A 290 -25.63 -18.07 7.97
CA LYS A 290 -24.80 -18.59 9.05
C LYS A 290 -24.66 -20.11 9.04
N TYR A 291 -25.78 -20.81 8.87
CA TYR A 291 -25.83 -22.27 8.96
C TYR A 291 -26.13 -22.95 7.63
N SER A 292 -26.24 -22.16 6.55
CA SER A 292 -26.56 -22.69 5.23
C SER A 292 -27.92 -23.40 5.18
N ASP A 293 -28.90 -22.96 5.99
CA ASP A 293 -30.21 -23.63 6.05
C ASP A 293 -30.97 -23.56 4.71
N ASN A 294 -31.38 -24.72 4.20
CA ASN A 294 -32.04 -24.86 2.91
C ASN A 294 -33.48 -24.38 2.93
N ILE A 295 -34.20 -24.63 4.03
CA ILE A 295 -35.61 -24.26 4.16
C ILE A 295 -35.76 -22.75 4.26
N SER A 296 -34.88 -22.07 5.00
CA SER A 296 -34.79 -20.62 5.05
C SER A 296 -34.46 -20.00 3.69
N ALA A 297 -33.57 -20.63 2.91
CA ALA A 297 -33.29 -20.19 1.54
C ALA A 297 -34.53 -20.30 0.64
N ASN A 298 -35.28 -21.40 0.73
CA ASN A 298 -36.53 -21.58 -0.01
C ASN A 298 -37.58 -20.53 0.39
N ASN A 299 -37.73 -20.28 1.68
CA ASN A 299 -38.66 -19.27 2.20
C ASN A 299 -38.30 -17.86 1.74
N LEU A 300 -37.01 -17.53 1.63
CA LEU A 300 -36.55 -16.24 1.10
C LEU A 300 -36.77 -16.11 -0.40
N MET A 301 -36.62 -17.19 -1.18
CA MET A 301 -37.00 -17.18 -2.60
C MET A 301 -38.50 -16.92 -2.76
N ALA A 302 -39.34 -17.61 -1.98
CA ALA A 302 -40.78 -17.38 -2.01
C ALA A 302 -41.15 -15.94 -1.60
N ALA A 303 -40.54 -15.42 -0.54
CA ALA A 303 -40.75 -14.06 -0.08
C ALA A 303 -40.34 -13.02 -1.14
N ALA A 304 -39.22 -13.24 -1.85
CA ALA A 304 -38.77 -12.35 -2.93
C ALA A 304 -39.73 -12.35 -4.14
N ALA A 305 -40.49 -13.43 -4.34
CA ALA A 305 -41.57 -13.50 -5.32
C ALA A 305 -42.90 -12.92 -4.81
N GLY A 306 -42.93 -12.35 -3.59
CA GLY A 306 -44.13 -11.78 -2.97
C GLY A 306 -45.07 -12.81 -2.36
N GLY A 307 -44.61 -14.06 -2.19
CA GLY A 307 -45.45 -15.18 -1.78
C GLY A 307 -44.86 -16.01 -0.63
N SER A 308 -45.37 -17.23 -0.48
CA SER A 308 -44.95 -18.19 0.55
C SER A 308 -45.16 -19.63 0.10
N GLY A 309 -44.27 -20.53 0.51
CA GLY A 309 -44.37 -21.94 0.17
C GLY A 309 -43.61 -22.30 -1.12
N THR A 310 -43.72 -23.57 -1.51
CA THR A 310 -42.83 -24.18 -2.50
C THR A 310 -43.04 -23.65 -3.92
N ASP A 311 -44.29 -23.43 -4.34
CA ASP A 311 -44.61 -22.89 -5.68
C ASP A 311 -44.01 -21.49 -5.88
N ASP A 312 -44.18 -20.61 -4.89
CA ASP A 312 -43.60 -19.27 -4.91
C ASP A 312 -42.06 -19.32 -4.84
N ALA A 313 -41.49 -20.32 -4.17
CA ALA A 313 -40.03 -20.53 -4.19
C ALA A 313 -39.50 -20.90 -5.58
N PHE A 314 -40.25 -21.66 -6.40
CA PHE A 314 -39.90 -21.88 -7.81
C PHE A 314 -39.93 -20.57 -8.60
N THR A 315 -40.97 -19.75 -8.41
CA THR A 315 -41.07 -18.42 -9.03
C THR A 315 -39.86 -17.56 -8.64
N GLY A 316 -39.53 -17.51 -7.35
CA GLY A 316 -38.39 -16.76 -6.83
C GLY A 316 -37.04 -17.26 -7.35
N ALA A 317 -36.88 -18.58 -7.55
CA ALA A 317 -35.68 -19.17 -8.13
C ALA A 317 -35.47 -18.74 -9.60
N VAL A 318 -36.54 -18.78 -10.40
CA VAL A 318 -36.52 -18.31 -11.80
C VAL A 318 -36.29 -16.80 -11.88
N GLN A 319 -36.96 -16.02 -11.02
CA GLN A 319 -36.80 -14.57 -10.92
C GLN A 319 -35.35 -14.18 -10.56
N MET A 320 -34.76 -14.81 -9.53
CA MET A 320 -33.36 -14.59 -9.17
C MET A 320 -32.43 -14.92 -10.34
N SER A 321 -32.65 -16.06 -10.99
CA SER A 321 -31.81 -16.49 -12.11
C SER A 321 -31.93 -15.59 -13.34
N ALA A 322 -33.12 -15.02 -13.59
CA ALA A 322 -33.32 -14.01 -14.62
C ALA A 322 -32.58 -12.71 -14.27
N MET A 323 -32.68 -12.23 -13.02
CA MET A 323 -31.92 -11.07 -12.55
C MET A 323 -30.40 -11.25 -12.74
N LEU A 324 -29.88 -12.43 -12.38
CA LEU A 324 -28.46 -12.72 -12.56
C LEU A 324 -28.04 -12.68 -14.04
N ALA A 325 -28.83 -13.28 -14.94
CA ALA A 325 -28.51 -13.32 -16.36
C ALA A 325 -28.75 -11.98 -17.08
N ASP A 326 -29.96 -11.46 -16.97
CA ASP A 326 -30.46 -10.36 -17.80
C ASP A 326 -30.01 -8.99 -17.26
N ASP A 327 -29.96 -8.83 -15.93
CA ASP A 327 -29.58 -7.57 -15.31
C ASP A 327 -28.08 -7.46 -15.03
N LEU A 328 -27.43 -8.57 -14.65
CA LEU A 328 -26.02 -8.59 -14.26
C LEU A 328 -25.09 -9.29 -15.26
N GLY A 329 -25.62 -9.90 -16.33
CA GLY A 329 -24.80 -10.58 -17.35
C GLY A 329 -24.14 -11.89 -16.88
N LEU A 330 -24.66 -12.51 -15.84
CA LEU A 330 -24.10 -13.70 -15.17
C LEU A 330 -24.82 -14.99 -15.60
N GLU A 331 -24.82 -15.28 -16.91
CA GLU A 331 -25.61 -16.37 -17.52
C GLU A 331 -25.31 -17.78 -16.96
N ASN A 332 -24.09 -18.01 -16.45
CA ASN A 332 -23.67 -19.29 -15.87
C ASN A 332 -23.83 -19.35 -14.34
N LEU A 333 -24.64 -18.45 -13.75
CA LEU A 333 -24.99 -18.45 -12.33
C LEU A 333 -26.52 -18.48 -12.16
N TYR A 334 -27.05 -19.59 -11.66
CA TYR A 334 -28.50 -19.74 -11.47
C TYR A 334 -28.87 -20.87 -10.51
N LEU A 335 -30.11 -20.81 -10.02
CA LEU A 335 -30.83 -21.87 -9.33
C LEU A 335 -32.26 -21.88 -9.87
N TYR A 336 -32.71 -22.98 -10.47
CA TYR A 336 -34.05 -23.09 -11.06
C TYR A 336 -35.05 -23.91 -10.24
N ILE A 337 -34.58 -24.58 -9.19
CA ILE A 337 -35.44 -25.37 -8.30
C ILE A 337 -35.13 -25.04 -6.83
N PRO A 338 -36.12 -25.01 -5.93
CA PRO A 338 -35.87 -24.90 -4.50
C PRO A 338 -35.08 -26.11 -3.97
N TYR A 339 -34.33 -25.91 -2.89
CA TYR A 339 -33.62 -27.00 -2.21
C TYR A 339 -34.61 -28.08 -1.74
N GLU A 340 -34.18 -29.34 -1.76
CA GLU A 340 -34.95 -30.48 -1.24
C GLU A 340 -36.34 -30.66 -1.88
N SER A 341 -36.56 -30.10 -3.09
CA SER A 341 -37.86 -30.12 -3.78
C SER A 341 -38.12 -31.38 -4.62
N GLY A 342 -37.24 -32.38 -4.56
CA GLY A 342 -37.31 -33.57 -5.44
C GLY A 342 -38.61 -34.37 -5.33
N ASP A 343 -39.09 -34.63 -4.11
CA ASP A 343 -40.39 -35.30 -3.90
C ASP A 343 -41.57 -34.44 -4.34
N TYR A 344 -41.52 -33.15 -4.05
CA TYR A 344 -42.55 -32.19 -4.45
C TYR A 344 -42.70 -32.14 -5.98
N ILE A 345 -41.58 -32.08 -6.71
CA ILE A 345 -41.55 -32.14 -8.17
C ILE A 345 -42.20 -33.43 -8.68
N ARG A 346 -41.84 -34.58 -8.11
CA ARG A 346 -42.38 -35.89 -8.54
C ARG A 346 -43.88 -36.02 -8.28
N GLN A 347 -44.32 -35.68 -7.08
CA GLN A 347 -45.72 -35.83 -6.67
C GLN A 347 -46.64 -34.91 -7.46
N ASN A 348 -46.22 -33.66 -7.69
CA ASN A 348 -47.04 -32.64 -8.35
C ASN A 348 -46.75 -32.50 -9.85
N LYS A 349 -45.82 -33.30 -10.40
CA LYS A 349 -45.39 -33.26 -11.81
C LYS A 349 -44.96 -31.86 -12.25
N ILE A 350 -44.25 -31.14 -11.38
CA ILE A 350 -43.80 -29.76 -11.63
C ILE A 350 -42.84 -29.75 -12.82
N LYS A 351 -43.10 -28.86 -13.78
CA LYS A 351 -42.15 -28.55 -14.85
C LYS A 351 -41.28 -27.38 -14.38
N TYR A 352 -39.97 -27.54 -14.52
CA TYR A 352 -39.00 -26.52 -14.12
C TYR A 352 -38.00 -26.26 -15.24
N LYS A 353 -37.37 -25.07 -15.21
CA LYS A 353 -36.33 -24.69 -16.17
C LYS A 353 -35.06 -25.50 -15.90
N CYS A 354 -34.39 -25.93 -16.96
CA CYS A 354 -33.03 -26.47 -16.89
C CYS A 354 -32.13 -25.76 -17.88
N GLY A 355 -30.89 -25.54 -17.47
CA GLY A 355 -29.84 -25.07 -18.35
C GLY A 355 -29.42 -26.12 -19.39
N PRO A 356 -28.47 -25.77 -20.28
CA PRO A 356 -27.98 -26.68 -21.30
C PRO A 356 -27.38 -27.96 -20.70
N LYS A 357 -27.44 -29.08 -21.43
CA LYS A 357 -26.82 -30.35 -21.00
C LYS A 357 -25.29 -30.20 -20.97
N ASP A 358 -24.65 -30.83 -19.99
CA ASP A 358 -23.18 -30.90 -19.91
C ASP A 358 -22.54 -31.50 -21.19
N PRO A 359 -21.30 -31.08 -21.55
CA PRO A 359 -20.49 -30.06 -20.88
C PRO A 359 -20.94 -28.62 -21.19
N VAL A 360 -20.74 -27.70 -20.24
CA VAL A 360 -21.06 -26.27 -20.38
C VAL A 360 -19.91 -25.39 -19.89
N GLY A 361 -19.87 -24.14 -20.35
CA GLY A 361 -18.85 -23.16 -19.97
C GLY A 361 -17.49 -23.39 -20.62
N GLU A 362 -16.45 -22.85 -19.98
CA GLU A 362 -15.06 -23.00 -20.42
C GLU A 362 -14.43 -24.26 -19.82
N LYS A 363 -13.44 -24.83 -20.52
CA LYS A 363 -12.64 -25.96 -20.01
C LYS A 363 -11.81 -25.51 -18.79
N PRO A 364 -11.47 -26.43 -17.88
CA PRO A 364 -11.92 -27.84 -17.78
C PRO A 364 -13.40 -27.96 -17.44
N TYR A 365 -13.99 -29.13 -17.67
CA TYR A 365 -15.42 -29.39 -17.40
C TYR A 365 -15.61 -30.18 -16.10
N THR A 366 -16.70 -29.90 -15.38
CA THR A 366 -17.13 -30.65 -14.18
C THR A 366 -18.52 -31.24 -14.39
N GLU A 367 -18.99 -32.06 -13.44
CA GLU A 367 -20.36 -32.57 -13.41
C GLU A 367 -21.24 -31.55 -12.66
N THR A 368 -22.17 -30.89 -13.38
CA THR A 368 -22.84 -29.70 -12.82
C THR A 368 -24.34 -29.88 -12.61
N GLY A 369 -24.95 -30.89 -13.26
CA GLY A 369 -26.41 -30.96 -13.36
C GLY A 369 -26.97 -29.81 -14.20
N CYS A 370 -28.30 -29.61 -14.23
CA CYS A 370 -28.91 -28.56 -15.07
C CYS A 370 -29.63 -27.44 -14.31
N ALA A 371 -29.83 -27.58 -13.00
CA ALA A 371 -30.71 -26.68 -12.24
C ALA A 371 -29.98 -25.72 -11.30
N LEU A 372 -28.72 -25.98 -10.95
CA LEU A 372 -27.92 -25.13 -10.07
C LEU A 372 -26.50 -25.07 -10.61
N ARG A 373 -26.03 -23.88 -10.99
CA ARG A 373 -24.69 -23.68 -11.52
C ARG A 373 -24.08 -22.39 -11.02
N ALA A 374 -22.75 -22.38 -10.94
CA ALA A 374 -21.95 -21.19 -10.70
C ALA A 374 -20.59 -21.30 -11.40
N THR A 375 -19.95 -20.16 -11.60
CA THR A 375 -18.52 -20.07 -11.92
C THR A 375 -17.82 -19.24 -10.84
N PRO A 376 -16.51 -19.44 -10.56
CA PRO A 376 -15.74 -18.57 -9.69
C PRO A 376 -15.87 -17.08 -10.06
N TYR A 377 -15.79 -16.77 -11.36
CA TYR A 377 -15.97 -15.41 -11.89
C TYR A 377 -17.35 -14.85 -11.53
N ALA A 378 -18.42 -15.57 -11.87
CA ALA A 378 -19.78 -15.04 -11.70
C ALA A 378 -20.13 -14.84 -10.22
N ILE A 379 -19.73 -15.76 -9.33
CA ILE A 379 -19.98 -15.56 -7.91
C ILE A 379 -19.17 -14.37 -7.36
N ALA A 380 -17.92 -14.20 -7.80
CA ALA A 380 -17.10 -13.05 -7.42
C ALA A 380 -17.71 -11.72 -7.90
N GLN A 381 -18.35 -11.69 -9.07
CA GLN A 381 -19.06 -10.49 -9.54
C GLN A 381 -20.22 -10.11 -8.61
N VAL A 382 -20.90 -11.07 -7.98
CA VAL A 382 -21.96 -10.76 -7.00
C VAL A 382 -21.37 -10.05 -5.77
N TYR A 383 -20.26 -10.54 -5.22
CA TYR A 383 -19.57 -9.88 -4.11
C TYR A 383 -19.06 -8.49 -4.48
N LYS A 384 -18.44 -8.36 -5.66
CA LYS A 384 -17.98 -7.06 -6.19
C LYS A 384 -19.14 -6.08 -6.32
N ALA A 385 -20.28 -6.51 -6.86
CA ALA A 385 -21.46 -5.67 -7.06
C ALA A 385 -22.06 -5.21 -5.72
N ILE A 386 -22.13 -6.10 -4.72
CA ILE A 386 -22.59 -5.75 -3.36
C ILE A 386 -21.61 -4.77 -2.69
N SER A 387 -20.30 -4.98 -2.83
CA SER A 387 -19.26 -4.11 -2.27
C SER A 387 -19.29 -2.70 -2.86
N ALA A 388 -19.42 -2.59 -4.19
CA ALA A 388 -19.58 -1.30 -4.86
C ALA A 388 -20.85 -0.61 -4.37
N CYS A 389 -21.95 -1.34 -4.29
CA CYS A 389 -23.23 -0.81 -3.80
C CYS A 389 -23.12 -0.27 -2.37
N ALA A 390 -22.46 -1.01 -1.46
CA ALA A 390 -22.23 -0.58 -0.09
C ALA A 390 -21.39 0.71 -0.02
N SER A 391 -20.53 0.93 -1.02
CA SER A 391 -19.71 2.14 -1.16
C SER A 391 -20.43 3.30 -1.85
N GLY A 392 -21.69 3.13 -2.28
CA GLY A 392 -22.45 4.17 -2.97
C GLY A 392 -22.34 4.17 -4.48
N ASP A 393 -21.83 3.10 -5.09
CA ASP A 393 -21.58 3.03 -6.53
C ASP A 393 -22.03 1.70 -7.15
N GLY A 394 -22.00 1.62 -8.48
CA GLY A 394 -22.11 0.38 -9.23
C GLY A 394 -23.53 -0.05 -9.60
N VAL A 395 -23.56 -1.10 -10.44
CA VAL A 395 -24.74 -1.55 -11.20
C VAL A 395 -25.98 -1.84 -10.34
N LEU A 396 -25.80 -2.23 -9.08
CA LEU A 396 -26.94 -2.55 -8.21
C LEU A 396 -27.77 -1.31 -7.85
N LEU A 397 -27.13 -0.15 -7.64
CA LEU A 397 -27.84 1.10 -7.35
C LEU A 397 -28.46 1.70 -8.62
N GLU A 398 -27.89 1.41 -9.78
CA GLU A 398 -28.40 1.87 -11.08
C GLU A 398 -29.67 1.13 -11.50
N LYS A 399 -29.79 -0.16 -11.13
CA LYS A 399 -30.85 -1.04 -11.62
C LYS A 399 -31.98 -1.31 -10.64
N PHE A 400 -31.73 -1.21 -9.32
CA PHE A 400 -32.69 -1.69 -8.32
C PHE A 400 -33.03 -0.61 -7.28
N ASP A 401 -34.22 -0.01 -7.43
CA ASP A 401 -34.70 1.13 -6.63
C ASP A 401 -34.73 0.89 -5.12
N LEU A 402 -34.92 -0.35 -4.68
CA LEU A 402 -34.95 -0.69 -3.25
C LEU A 402 -33.56 -0.80 -2.64
N LEU A 403 -32.49 -0.89 -3.44
CA LEU A 403 -31.13 -0.98 -2.91
C LEU A 403 -30.60 0.41 -2.55
N THR A 404 -29.88 0.44 -1.43
CA THR A 404 -29.18 1.62 -0.92
C THR A 404 -27.83 1.16 -0.38
N PRO A 405 -26.86 2.08 -0.20
CA PRO A 405 -25.57 1.70 0.37
C PRO A 405 -25.71 1.01 1.73
N LYS A 406 -26.65 1.47 2.56
CA LYS A 406 -26.95 0.83 3.85
C LYS A 406 -27.45 -0.61 3.69
N ARG A 407 -28.39 -0.87 2.79
CA ARG A 407 -28.92 -2.23 2.56
C ARG A 407 -27.84 -3.17 1.99
N CYS A 408 -26.96 -2.65 1.16
CA CYS A 408 -25.82 -3.40 0.66
C CYS A 408 -24.78 -3.69 1.76
N GLN A 409 -24.54 -2.73 2.65
CA GLN A 409 -23.72 -2.97 3.85
C GLN A 409 -24.34 -4.03 4.76
N GLU A 410 -25.66 -4.03 4.97
CA GLU A 410 -26.35 -5.05 5.76
C GLU A 410 -26.15 -6.47 5.17
N MET A 411 -26.09 -6.61 3.84
CA MET A 411 -25.76 -7.89 3.20
C MET A 411 -24.33 -8.34 3.53
N LEU A 412 -23.36 -7.42 3.46
CA LEU A 412 -21.96 -7.68 3.80
C LEU A 412 -21.80 -8.04 5.29
N ASP A 413 -22.49 -7.32 6.18
CA ASP A 413 -22.47 -7.58 7.62
C ASP A 413 -23.01 -8.98 7.93
N ARG A 414 -24.06 -9.44 7.25
CA ARG A 414 -24.55 -10.82 7.38
C ARG A 414 -23.54 -11.84 6.90
N LEU A 415 -22.91 -11.60 5.75
CA LEU A 415 -21.88 -12.48 5.20
C LEU A 415 -20.67 -12.63 6.15
N ALA A 416 -20.38 -11.61 6.97
CA ALA A 416 -19.36 -11.71 8.03
C ALA A 416 -19.75 -12.68 9.17
N THR A 417 -21.03 -13.00 9.32
CA THR A 417 -21.54 -13.90 10.38
C THR A 417 -21.53 -15.38 10.02
N ASN A 418 -21.08 -15.73 8.80
CA ASN A 418 -21.03 -17.11 8.35
C ASN A 418 -20.31 -18.03 9.36
N GLY A 419 -20.95 -19.16 9.68
CA GLY A 419 -20.48 -20.11 10.69
C GLY A 419 -19.37 -21.05 10.22
N ASP A 420 -19.13 -21.18 8.91
CA ASP A 420 -18.08 -22.06 8.39
C ASP A 420 -16.69 -21.49 8.68
N LYS A 421 -15.83 -22.32 9.28
CA LYS A 421 -14.44 -22.00 9.62
C LYS A 421 -13.45 -23.00 9.02
N THR A 422 -13.89 -23.85 8.10
CA THR A 422 -13.10 -24.98 7.57
C THR A 422 -12.55 -24.76 6.15
N ARG A 423 -13.12 -23.80 5.40
CA ARG A 423 -12.76 -23.49 4.00
C ARG A 423 -11.99 -22.17 3.89
N LEU A 424 -12.54 -21.11 3.30
CA LEU A 424 -11.82 -19.85 3.06
C LEU A 424 -11.18 -19.32 4.35
N VAL A 425 -11.96 -19.24 5.43
CA VAL A 425 -11.48 -18.70 6.72
C VAL A 425 -10.36 -19.53 7.35
N ALA A 426 -10.27 -20.85 7.08
CA ALA A 426 -9.17 -21.68 7.58
C ALA A 426 -7.82 -21.36 6.90
N GLY A 427 -7.86 -20.67 5.76
CA GLY A 427 -6.68 -20.15 5.07
C GLY A 427 -6.14 -18.84 5.66
N LEU A 428 -6.91 -18.17 6.51
CA LEU A 428 -6.63 -16.81 6.99
C LEU A 428 -6.08 -16.82 8.43
N PRO A 429 -5.29 -15.80 8.81
CA PRO A 429 -4.96 -15.57 10.22
C PRO A 429 -6.20 -15.38 11.09
N LYS A 430 -6.09 -15.75 12.36
CA LYS A 430 -7.18 -15.59 13.31
C LYS A 430 -7.56 -14.11 13.43
N GLY A 431 -8.85 -13.82 13.29
CA GLY A 431 -9.40 -12.47 13.41
C GLY A 431 -9.44 -11.69 12.10
N THR A 432 -8.93 -12.23 10.99
CA THR A 432 -9.15 -11.64 9.66
C THR A 432 -10.65 -11.61 9.34
N LEU A 433 -11.15 -10.43 9.00
CA LEU A 433 -12.55 -10.25 8.61
C LEU A 433 -12.75 -10.85 7.21
N ALA A 434 -13.70 -11.77 7.10
CA ALA A 434 -14.14 -12.35 5.84
C ALA A 434 -15.67 -12.31 5.75
N GLN A 435 -16.19 -11.76 4.67
CA GLN A 435 -17.61 -11.70 4.34
C GLN A 435 -17.87 -12.74 3.26
N HIS A 436 -18.27 -13.96 3.63
CA HIS A 436 -18.16 -15.12 2.75
C HIS A 436 -19.34 -16.09 2.80
N LYS A 437 -19.47 -16.92 1.76
CA LYS A 437 -20.42 -18.03 1.68
C LYS A 437 -19.77 -19.28 1.10
N SER A 438 -19.67 -20.31 1.94
CA SER A 438 -19.27 -21.65 1.52
C SER A 438 -20.41 -22.48 0.93
N GLY A 439 -20.04 -23.48 0.13
CA GLY A 439 -20.95 -24.50 -0.38
C GLY A 439 -20.23 -25.80 -0.68
N TRP A 440 -20.88 -26.91 -0.39
CA TRP A 440 -20.33 -28.23 -0.64
C TRP A 440 -21.44 -29.21 -1.03
N ILE A 441 -21.08 -30.15 -1.88
CA ILE A 441 -21.86 -31.32 -2.30
C ILE A 441 -20.89 -32.51 -2.37
N GLU A 442 -21.36 -33.65 -2.84
CA GLU A 442 -20.65 -34.93 -2.79
C GLU A 442 -19.27 -34.88 -3.49
N ASP A 443 -19.17 -34.15 -4.60
CA ASP A 443 -18.02 -34.14 -5.50
C ASP A 443 -17.32 -32.78 -5.60
N MET A 444 -17.84 -31.75 -4.90
CA MET A 444 -17.39 -30.38 -5.04
C MET A 444 -17.50 -29.59 -3.73
N GLN A 445 -16.49 -28.77 -3.46
CA GLN A 445 -16.48 -27.81 -2.36
C GLN A 445 -16.01 -26.44 -2.83
N ALA A 446 -16.59 -25.40 -2.26
CA ALA A 446 -16.31 -24.03 -2.65
C ALA A 446 -16.49 -23.06 -1.49
N ASP A 447 -15.85 -21.91 -1.60
CA ASP A 447 -16.08 -20.75 -0.76
C ASP A 447 -15.74 -19.49 -1.55
N ALA A 448 -16.52 -18.44 -1.34
CA ALA A 448 -16.34 -17.16 -1.99
C ALA A 448 -16.68 -16.03 -1.03
N GLY A 449 -15.94 -14.92 -1.11
CA GLY A 449 -16.16 -13.80 -0.21
C GLY A 449 -15.19 -12.64 -0.41
N ILE A 450 -15.43 -11.58 0.36
CA ILE A 450 -14.51 -10.44 0.51
C ILE A 450 -13.63 -10.72 1.72
N VAL A 451 -12.31 -10.55 1.56
CA VAL A 451 -11.34 -10.68 2.64
C VAL A 451 -10.67 -9.33 2.86
N HIS A 452 -10.67 -8.87 4.11
CA HIS A 452 -10.05 -7.62 4.48
C HIS A 452 -8.68 -7.84 5.11
N THR A 453 -7.63 -7.22 4.58
CA THR A 453 -6.25 -7.45 5.03
C THR A 453 -5.44 -6.16 5.12
N PRO A 454 -4.37 -6.11 5.95
CA PRO A 454 -3.48 -4.96 5.99
C PRO A 454 -2.85 -4.61 4.64
N GLY A 455 -2.54 -5.62 3.81
CA GLY A 455 -1.97 -5.45 2.48
C GLY A 455 -2.98 -5.06 1.38
N GLY A 456 -4.28 -5.04 1.68
CA GLY A 456 -5.35 -4.74 0.74
C GLY A 456 -6.53 -5.71 0.78
N ASP A 457 -7.70 -5.22 0.38
CA ASP A 457 -8.94 -5.99 0.35
C ASP A 457 -9.17 -6.62 -1.02
N TYR A 458 -9.66 -7.86 -1.03
CA TYR A 458 -9.91 -8.60 -2.27
C TYR A 458 -11.18 -9.46 -2.19
N VAL A 459 -11.80 -9.68 -3.35
CA VAL A 459 -12.80 -10.73 -3.54
C VAL A 459 -12.08 -12.00 -3.96
N LEU A 460 -12.39 -13.12 -3.32
CA LEU A 460 -11.87 -14.43 -3.66
C LEU A 460 -13.03 -15.40 -3.90
N ALA A 461 -12.94 -16.22 -4.93
CA ALA A 461 -13.80 -17.38 -5.15
C ALA A 461 -12.95 -18.60 -5.51
N VAL A 462 -13.10 -19.68 -4.73
CA VAL A 462 -12.37 -20.94 -4.95
C VAL A 462 -13.38 -22.07 -5.03
N TYR A 463 -13.25 -22.89 -6.06
CA TYR A 463 -14.05 -24.10 -6.30
C TYR A 463 -13.10 -25.28 -6.49
N VAL A 464 -13.37 -26.38 -5.81
CA VAL A 464 -12.59 -27.61 -5.82
C VAL A 464 -13.54 -28.75 -6.17
N TYR A 465 -13.36 -29.35 -7.34
CA TYR A 465 -14.14 -30.49 -7.81
C TYR A 465 -13.25 -31.71 -7.94
N LYS A 466 -13.81 -32.88 -7.62
CA LYS A 466 -13.20 -34.18 -7.90
C LYS A 466 -14.28 -35.18 -8.24
N LYS A 467 -14.19 -35.74 -9.43
CA LYS A 467 -15.16 -36.72 -9.92
C LYS A 467 -15.25 -37.93 -8.98
N LEU A 468 -16.48 -38.34 -8.65
CA LEU A 468 -16.73 -39.58 -7.93
C LEU A 468 -16.35 -40.77 -8.82
N THR A 469 -15.57 -41.70 -8.28
CA THR A 469 -15.10 -42.90 -8.99
C THR A 469 -15.17 -44.12 -8.07
N GLY A 470 -15.18 -45.33 -8.65
CA GLY A 470 -15.05 -46.56 -7.86
C GLY A 470 -16.16 -46.84 -6.84
N GLY A 471 -17.36 -46.27 -7.02
CA GLY A 471 -18.48 -46.43 -6.08
C GLY A 471 -18.44 -45.50 -4.86
N VAL A 472 -17.51 -44.54 -4.81
CA VAL A 472 -17.49 -43.49 -3.79
C VAL A 472 -18.74 -42.61 -3.95
N LEU A 473 -19.46 -42.40 -2.85
CA LEU A 473 -20.69 -41.59 -2.82
C LEU A 473 -20.44 -40.12 -2.48
N MET A 474 -19.35 -39.82 -1.78
CA MET A 474 -18.92 -38.44 -1.46
C MET A 474 -17.43 -38.40 -1.09
N TRP A 475 -16.78 -37.27 -1.36
CA TRP A 475 -15.44 -36.99 -0.82
C TRP A 475 -15.54 -36.36 0.59
N PRO A 476 -14.77 -36.85 1.58
CA PRO A 476 -14.79 -36.28 2.93
C PRO A 476 -14.31 -34.83 2.98
N ASP A 477 -14.88 -34.04 3.90
CA ASP A 477 -14.48 -32.65 4.16
C ASP A 477 -13.00 -32.54 4.50
N GLU A 478 -12.44 -33.51 5.23
CA GLU A 478 -11.03 -33.55 5.61
C GLU A 478 -10.08 -33.65 4.40
N GLN A 479 -10.59 -34.06 3.23
CA GLN A 479 -9.81 -34.11 1.98
C GLN A 479 -10.00 -32.87 1.11
N MET A 480 -11.22 -32.32 1.07
CA MET A 480 -11.59 -31.28 0.10
C MET A 480 -11.52 -29.87 0.71
N ALA A 481 -12.03 -29.66 1.92
CA ALA A 481 -12.08 -28.34 2.55
C ALA A 481 -10.69 -27.72 2.77
N PRO A 482 -9.65 -28.49 3.20
CA PRO A 482 -8.29 -27.97 3.31
C PRO A 482 -7.70 -27.46 1.99
N VAL A 483 -8.16 -27.96 0.84
CA VAL A 483 -7.72 -27.48 -0.47
C VAL A 483 -8.24 -26.06 -0.70
N VAL A 484 -9.52 -25.80 -0.43
CA VAL A 484 -10.09 -24.44 -0.47
C VAL A 484 -9.32 -23.50 0.47
N ALA A 485 -9.04 -23.95 1.69
CA ALA A 485 -8.26 -23.20 2.66
C ALA A 485 -6.84 -22.90 2.19
N ALA A 486 -6.19 -23.84 1.48
CA ALA A 486 -4.84 -23.66 0.95
C ALA A 486 -4.78 -22.56 -0.12
N PHE A 487 -5.72 -22.53 -1.06
CA PHE A 487 -5.80 -21.45 -2.05
C PHE A 487 -6.12 -20.10 -1.41
N SER A 488 -6.96 -20.07 -0.37
CA SER A 488 -7.20 -18.85 0.40
C SER A 488 -5.96 -18.36 1.14
N ARG A 489 -5.14 -19.26 1.70
CA ARG A 489 -3.86 -18.91 2.32
C ARG A 489 -2.86 -18.35 1.32
N LEU A 490 -2.78 -18.95 0.14
CA LEU A 490 -1.93 -18.45 -0.95
C LEU A 490 -2.33 -17.02 -1.32
N ALA A 491 -3.63 -16.77 -1.53
CA ALA A 491 -4.16 -15.43 -1.79
C ALA A 491 -3.83 -14.44 -0.66
N TYR A 492 -4.08 -14.81 0.60
CA TYR A 492 -3.78 -13.94 1.74
C TYR A 492 -2.30 -13.57 1.82
N THR A 493 -1.42 -14.55 1.65
CA THR A 493 0.04 -14.33 1.75
C THR A 493 0.62 -13.60 0.54
N ALA A 494 -0.08 -13.55 -0.60
CA ALA A 494 0.31 -12.70 -1.72
C ALA A 494 0.21 -11.19 -1.38
N TYR A 495 -0.76 -10.83 -0.54
CA TYR A 495 -0.95 -9.48 0.00
C TYR A 495 -0.14 -9.25 1.29
N ASN A 496 0.09 -10.30 2.07
CA ASN A 496 0.70 -10.24 3.40
C ASN A 496 1.75 -11.37 3.53
N PRO A 497 2.87 -11.30 2.81
CA PRO A 497 3.85 -12.37 2.83
C PRO A 497 4.45 -12.51 4.23
N VAL A 498 4.73 -13.76 4.62
CA VAL A 498 5.28 -14.09 5.94
C VAL A 498 6.73 -13.60 6.00
N ARG A 499 7.05 -12.71 6.96
CA ARG A 499 8.43 -12.30 7.20
C ARG A 499 9.24 -13.49 7.70
N LEU A 500 10.36 -13.77 7.04
CA LEU A 500 11.35 -14.74 7.51
C LEU A 500 12.39 -14.02 8.37
N GLU A 501 12.58 -14.51 9.59
CA GLU A 501 13.72 -14.12 10.41
C GLU A 501 15.00 -14.75 9.82
N LYS A 502 16.10 -14.00 9.86
CA LYS A 502 17.42 -14.48 9.44
C LYS A 502 18.07 -15.36 10.49
#